data_AF-N9MPS8-F1
#
_entry.id   AF-N9MPS8-F1
#
_cell.length_a   1.000
_cell.length_b   1.000
_cell.length_c   1.000
_cell.angle_alpha   90.00
_cell.angle_beta   90.00
_cell.angle_gamma   90.00
#
_symmetry.space_group_name_H-M   'P 1'
#
loop_
_entity.id
_entity.type
_entity.pdbx_description
1 polymer ?
#
loop_
_entity_poly.entity_id
_entity_poly.type
_entity_poly.pdbx_seq_one_letter_code
_entity_poly.pdbx_strand_id
1 'polypeptide(L)'
;MSSITTQFPIFEWFKQDLTAKSPSYDAANVRTTSDEKPVDVQDRLGVIGVMDTLFSKSLASLIIFDGNSPADYEYIRNKLAKVMIDQAQKHKKREPQNIAMHHLAWLVARMILDFALDPDLEANYTEKGRLYYAGIGSHQMTVEIYRKTWKRYEKILNELLKNEATNISEVMKKYKTDTLRA
;
A
#
# COMPACT_ATOMS: atom_id res chain seq x y z
N MET A 1 6.14 3.88 12.00
CA MET A 1 4.66 3.94 11.87
C MET A 1 4.16 2.52 12.00
N SER A 2 2.93 2.26 12.45
CA SER A 2 2.36 0.91 12.26
C SER A 2 2.18 0.69 10.75
N SER A 3 2.46 -0.53 10.28
CA SER A 3 2.16 -0.91 8.90
C SER A 3 0.66 -0.71 8.61
N ILE A 4 0.33 -0.39 7.36
CA ILE A 4 -1.06 -0.18 6.95
C ILE A 4 -1.85 -1.48 7.11
N THR A 5 -1.21 -2.62 6.87
CA THR A 5 -1.83 -3.95 7.00
C THR A 5 -2.24 -4.25 8.43
N THR A 6 -1.44 -3.86 9.43
CA THR A 6 -1.75 -4.10 10.84
C THR A 6 -2.66 -3.03 11.47
N GLN A 7 -2.78 -1.86 10.85
CA GLN A 7 -3.57 -0.75 11.38
C GLN A 7 -5.09 -0.96 11.23
N PHE A 8 -5.54 -1.68 10.20
CA PHE A 8 -6.96 -1.81 9.86
C PHE A 8 -7.41 -3.29 9.86
N PRO A 9 -8.14 -3.76 10.89
CA PRO A 9 -8.58 -5.15 10.99
C PRO A 9 -9.48 -5.63 9.83
N ILE A 10 -10.15 -4.70 9.14
CA ILE A 10 -10.96 -5.02 7.97
C ILE A 10 -10.13 -5.59 6.82
N PHE A 11 -8.85 -5.19 6.71
CA PHE A 11 -7.96 -5.74 5.69
C PHE A 11 -7.68 -7.22 5.93
N GLU A 12 -7.36 -7.58 7.18
CA GLU A 12 -7.19 -8.98 7.57
C GLU A 12 -8.46 -9.79 7.29
N TRP A 13 -9.65 -9.22 7.58
CA TRP A 13 -10.92 -9.89 7.28
C TRP A 13 -11.09 -10.23 5.79
N PHE A 14 -10.72 -9.31 4.87
CA PHE A 14 -10.75 -9.59 3.43
C PHE A 14 -9.60 -10.48 2.93
N LYS A 15 -8.49 -10.57 3.69
CA LYS A 15 -7.36 -11.48 3.42
C LYS A 15 -7.60 -12.93 3.86
N GLN A 16 -8.56 -13.18 4.76
CA GLN A 16 -8.85 -14.52 5.28
C GLN A 16 -9.06 -15.53 4.13
N ASP A 17 -8.46 -16.71 4.23
CA ASP A 17 -8.51 -17.78 3.22
C ASP A 17 -8.06 -17.33 1.82
N LEU A 18 -6.84 -16.79 1.67
CA LEU A 18 -6.20 -16.57 0.37
C LEU A 18 -5.97 -17.86 -0.44
N THR A 19 -6.10 -19.03 0.20
CA THR A 19 -6.23 -20.32 -0.47
C THR A 19 -7.46 -20.30 -1.36
N ALA A 20 -7.24 -20.37 -2.68
CA ALA A 20 -8.29 -20.46 -3.69
C ALA A 20 -9.20 -21.67 -3.42
N LYS A 21 -10.22 -21.49 -2.60
CA LYS A 21 -11.42 -22.32 -2.68
C LYS A 21 -12.01 -21.96 -4.03
N SER A 22 -12.08 -22.95 -4.92
CA SER A 22 -12.75 -22.81 -6.22
C SER A 22 -14.08 -22.06 -6.05
N PRO A 23 -14.48 -21.18 -7.00
CA PRO A 23 -15.79 -20.55 -6.95
C PRO A 23 -16.82 -21.65 -6.72
N SER A 24 -17.45 -21.66 -5.55
CA SER A 24 -18.48 -22.67 -5.27
C SER A 24 -19.68 -22.26 -6.10
N TYR A 25 -19.76 -22.80 -7.32
CA TYR A 25 -20.94 -22.67 -8.17
C TYR A 25 -22.19 -23.31 -7.53
N ASP A 26 -22.04 -24.02 -6.40
CA ASP A 26 -23.11 -24.55 -5.56
C ASP A 26 -22.65 -24.70 -4.09
N ALA A 27 -22.60 -23.60 -3.33
CA ALA A 27 -22.69 -23.68 -1.87
C ALA A 27 -24.13 -23.43 -1.41
N ALA A 28 -25.09 -24.05 -2.11
CA ALA A 28 -26.37 -24.32 -1.50
C ALA A 28 -26.14 -25.26 -0.31
N ASN A 29 -26.32 -24.74 0.91
CA ASN A 29 -26.63 -25.52 2.12
C ASN A 29 -25.50 -26.23 2.90
N VAL A 30 -24.29 -25.68 3.00
CA VAL A 30 -23.41 -26.05 4.13
C VAL A 30 -23.52 -24.97 5.20
N ARG A 31 -24.43 -25.18 6.16
CA ARG A 31 -24.50 -24.38 7.39
C ARG A 31 -23.19 -24.58 8.17
N THR A 32 -22.25 -23.66 8.00
CA THR A 32 -21.20 -23.45 8.99
C THR A 32 -21.85 -22.94 10.27
N THR A 33 -21.32 -23.29 11.44
CA THR A 33 -21.80 -22.85 12.76
C THR A 33 -21.64 -21.34 13.02
N SER A 34 -21.12 -20.61 12.03
CA SER A 34 -21.03 -19.15 11.98
C SER A 34 -22.03 -18.62 10.96
N ASP A 35 -22.87 -17.67 11.38
CA ASP A 35 -23.83 -16.96 10.51
C ASP A 35 -23.14 -15.99 9.52
N GLU A 36 -21.81 -15.84 9.59
CA GLU A 36 -21.04 -14.99 8.68
C GLU A 36 -20.70 -15.74 7.38
N LYS A 37 -21.11 -15.18 6.23
CA LYS A 37 -20.73 -15.68 4.89
C LYS A 37 -19.19 -15.57 4.73
N PRO A 38 -18.49 -16.63 4.29
CA PRO A 38 -17.07 -16.56 3.99
C PRO A 38 -16.81 -15.63 2.80
N VAL A 39 -15.69 -14.88 2.86
CA VAL A 39 -15.29 -13.96 1.79
C VAL A 39 -14.75 -14.77 0.61
N ASP A 40 -15.41 -14.68 -0.55
CA ASP A 40 -14.93 -15.28 -1.79
C ASP A 40 -14.12 -14.28 -2.65
N VAL A 41 -13.41 -14.77 -3.66
CA VAL A 41 -12.68 -13.98 -4.65
C VAL A 41 -13.59 -12.96 -5.33
N GLN A 42 -14.86 -13.31 -5.60
CA GLN A 42 -15.83 -12.37 -6.17
C GLN A 42 -16.10 -11.19 -5.24
N ASP A 43 -16.19 -11.41 -3.93
CA ASP A 43 -16.42 -10.36 -2.95
C ASP A 43 -15.19 -9.43 -2.82
N ARG A 44 -13.98 -10.00 -2.92
CA ARG A 44 -12.71 -9.25 -2.99
C ARG A 44 -12.63 -8.35 -4.22
N LEU A 45 -12.98 -8.90 -5.39
CA LEU A 45 -13.02 -8.12 -6.64
C LEU A 45 -14.16 -7.10 -6.63
N GLY A 46 -15.30 -7.44 -6.02
CA GLY A 46 -16.46 -6.56 -5.87
C GLY A 46 -16.12 -5.32 -5.06
N VAL A 47 -15.48 -5.48 -3.89
CA VAL A 47 -15.10 -4.34 -3.06
C VAL A 47 -14.06 -3.44 -3.75
N ILE A 48 -13.10 -4.01 -4.48
CA ILE A 48 -12.15 -3.25 -5.32
C ILE A 48 -12.94 -2.51 -6.43
N GLY A 49 -13.89 -3.18 -7.07
CA GLY A 49 -14.69 -2.62 -8.15
C GLY A 49 -15.47 -1.36 -7.76
N VAL A 50 -16.01 -1.33 -6.55
CA VAL A 50 -16.82 -0.22 -6.01
C VAL A 50 -16.00 1.05 -5.70
N MET A 51 -14.68 0.95 -5.59
CA MET A 51 -13.85 2.13 -5.28
C MET A 51 -13.85 3.15 -6.43
N ASP A 52 -13.76 4.44 -6.09
CA ASP A 52 -13.89 5.51 -7.09
C ASP A 52 -12.61 5.72 -7.92
N THR A 53 -11.43 5.58 -7.30
CA THR A 53 -10.17 5.91 -7.96
C THR A 53 -9.32 4.68 -8.27
N LEU A 54 -8.61 4.72 -9.40
CA LEU A 54 -7.65 3.66 -9.74
C LEU A 54 -6.56 3.48 -8.67
N PHE A 55 -6.18 4.56 -7.96
CA PHE A 55 -5.22 4.49 -6.87
C PHE A 55 -5.76 3.68 -5.68
N SER A 56 -7.01 3.93 -5.28
CA SER A 56 -7.71 3.15 -4.25
C SER A 56 -7.79 1.67 -4.66
N LYS A 57 -8.18 1.40 -5.91
CA LYS A 57 -8.31 0.04 -6.46
C LYS A 57 -7.00 -0.72 -6.41
N SER A 58 -5.94 -0.13 -6.94
CA SER A 58 -4.63 -0.76 -6.96
C SER A 58 -4.09 -0.98 -5.55
N LEU A 59 -4.25 -0.01 -4.64
CA LEU A 59 -3.78 -0.16 -3.27
C LEU A 59 -4.57 -1.24 -2.52
N ALA A 60 -5.89 -1.29 -2.69
CA ALA A 60 -6.73 -2.32 -2.12
C ALA A 60 -6.41 -3.71 -2.67
N SER A 61 -6.19 -3.83 -3.98
CA SER A 61 -5.73 -5.06 -4.63
C SER A 61 -4.42 -5.55 -4.03
N LEU A 62 -3.45 -4.66 -3.90
CA LEU A 62 -2.14 -4.97 -3.32
C LEU A 62 -2.24 -5.43 -1.86
N ILE A 63 -3.14 -4.81 -1.08
CA ILE A 63 -3.42 -5.21 0.30
C ILE A 63 -4.11 -6.58 0.33
N ILE A 64 -5.22 -6.76 -0.37
CA ILE A 64 -6.05 -7.98 -0.31
C ILE A 64 -5.29 -9.21 -0.80
N PHE A 65 -4.51 -9.08 -1.87
CA PHE A 65 -3.76 -10.18 -2.48
C PHE A 65 -2.32 -10.31 -1.96
N ASP A 66 -2.01 -9.69 -0.83
CA ASP A 66 -0.73 -9.79 -0.13
C ASP A 66 0.49 -9.52 -1.04
N GLY A 67 0.41 -8.44 -1.83
CA GLY A 67 1.47 -8.05 -2.75
C GLY A 67 1.50 -8.79 -4.09
N ASN A 68 0.64 -9.79 -4.30
CA ASN A 68 0.59 -10.59 -5.54
C ASN A 68 -0.10 -9.88 -6.72
N SER A 69 0.17 -8.59 -6.90
CA SER A 69 -0.24 -7.82 -8.07
C SER A 69 0.90 -6.89 -8.54
N PRO A 70 1.80 -7.40 -9.40
CA PRO A 70 2.94 -6.62 -9.88
C PRO A 70 2.55 -5.34 -10.62
N ALA A 71 1.46 -5.39 -11.39
CA ALA A 71 0.97 -4.24 -12.15
C ALA A 71 0.43 -3.13 -11.23
N ASP A 72 -0.34 -3.49 -10.19
CA ASP A 72 -0.84 -2.52 -9.21
C ASP A 72 0.31 -1.92 -8.39
N TYR A 73 1.29 -2.76 -8.01
CA TYR A 73 2.49 -2.31 -7.32
C TYR A 73 3.24 -1.25 -8.13
N GLU A 74 3.51 -1.53 -9.42
CA GLU A 74 4.21 -0.61 -10.30
C GLU A 74 3.42 0.70 -10.50
N TYR A 75 2.11 0.60 -10.68
CA TYR A 75 1.25 1.77 -10.81
C TYR A 75 1.31 2.70 -9.58
N ILE A 76 1.14 2.13 -8.37
CA ILE A 76 1.20 2.88 -7.10
C ILE A 76 2.58 3.53 -6.95
N ARG A 77 3.64 2.76 -7.19
CA ARG A 77 5.01 3.24 -7.09
C ARG A 77 5.26 4.42 -8.03
N ASN A 78 4.83 4.33 -9.28
CA ASN A 78 4.97 5.40 -10.27
C ASN A 78 4.14 6.63 -9.87
N LYS A 79 2.94 6.43 -9.32
CA LYS A 79 2.09 7.52 -8.80
C LYS A 79 2.75 8.25 -7.64
N LEU A 80 3.29 7.52 -6.66
CA LEU A 80 4.00 8.09 -5.50
C LEU A 80 5.26 8.84 -5.93
N ALA A 81 6.06 8.27 -6.85
CA ALA A 81 7.25 8.94 -7.38
C ALA A 81 6.89 10.27 -8.05
N LYS A 82 5.82 10.28 -8.86
CA LYS A 82 5.30 11.50 -9.49
C LYS A 82 4.88 12.55 -8.46
N VAL A 83 4.15 12.16 -7.41
CA VAL A 83 3.75 13.09 -6.33
C VAL A 83 4.97 13.71 -5.66
N MET A 84 6.01 12.91 -5.37
CA MET A 84 7.24 13.43 -4.78
C MET A 84 7.96 14.44 -5.68
N ILE A 85 8.04 14.15 -6.98
CA ILE A 85 8.62 15.06 -8.00
C ILE A 85 7.83 16.36 -8.06
N ASP A 86 6.50 16.28 -8.16
CA ASP A 86 5.63 17.45 -8.26
C ASP A 86 5.76 18.35 -7.02
N GLN A 87 5.87 17.76 -5.82
CA GLN A 87 6.09 18.51 -4.58
C GLN A 87 7.50 19.12 -4.52
N ALA A 88 8.52 18.41 -4.99
CA ALA A 88 9.88 18.92 -5.06
C ALA A 88 10.00 20.11 -6.03
N GLN A 89 9.33 20.03 -7.17
CA GLN A 89 9.26 21.11 -8.17
C GLN A 89 8.51 22.33 -7.63
N LYS A 90 7.38 22.15 -6.93
CA LYS A 90 6.66 23.24 -6.26
C LYS A 90 7.55 23.99 -5.26
N HIS A 91 8.45 23.29 -4.59
CA HIS A 91 9.43 23.87 -3.69
C HIS A 91 10.74 24.33 -4.36
N LYS A 92 10.78 24.36 -5.70
CA LYS A 92 11.94 24.77 -6.52
C LYS A 92 13.23 24.04 -6.12
N LYS A 93 13.14 22.76 -5.74
CA LYS A 93 14.31 21.97 -5.39
C LYS A 93 15.19 21.73 -6.61
N ARG A 94 16.50 21.78 -6.40
CA ARG A 94 17.51 21.40 -7.39
C ARG A 94 17.68 19.88 -7.38
N GLU A 95 18.17 19.36 -8.50
CA GLU A 95 18.51 17.94 -8.62
C GLU A 95 19.58 17.55 -7.59
N PRO A 96 19.51 16.33 -7.03
CA PRO A 96 20.57 15.78 -6.21
C PRO A 96 21.86 15.60 -7.04
N GLN A 97 23.02 15.76 -6.41
CA GLN A 97 24.31 15.72 -7.11
C GLN A 97 24.65 14.35 -7.73
N ASN A 98 24.39 13.25 -7.00
CA ASN A 98 24.87 11.91 -7.37
C ASN A 98 23.73 10.96 -7.75
N ILE A 99 22.49 11.45 -7.84
CA ILE A 99 21.32 10.65 -8.22
C ILE A 99 20.28 11.55 -8.90
N ALA A 100 19.75 11.12 -10.03
CA ALA A 100 18.69 11.86 -10.71
C ALA A 100 17.43 11.95 -9.83
N MET A 101 16.74 13.10 -9.82
CA MET A 101 15.56 13.31 -8.97
C MET A 101 14.45 12.28 -9.25
N HIS A 102 14.26 11.92 -10.52
CA HIS A 102 13.33 10.87 -10.94
C HIS A 102 13.69 9.51 -10.34
N HIS A 103 14.97 9.13 -10.39
CA HIS A 103 15.43 7.85 -9.87
C HIS A 103 15.31 7.82 -8.33
N LEU A 104 15.71 8.90 -7.65
CA LEU A 104 15.55 9.03 -6.21
C LEU A 104 14.08 8.89 -5.80
N ALA A 105 13.17 9.60 -6.47
CA ALA A 105 11.74 9.52 -6.18
C ALA A 105 11.19 8.10 -6.37
N TRP A 106 11.66 7.39 -7.41
CA TRP A 106 11.27 6.02 -7.68
C TRP A 106 11.79 5.00 -6.65
N LEU A 107 12.99 5.20 -6.09
CA LEU A 107 13.52 4.38 -5.00
C LEU A 107 12.83 4.69 -3.66
N VAL A 108 12.58 5.97 -3.37
CA VAL A 108 11.86 6.38 -2.15
C VAL A 108 10.41 5.90 -2.17
N ALA A 109 9.73 5.99 -3.32
CA ALA A 109 8.37 5.46 -3.47
C ALA A 109 8.31 3.95 -3.18
N ARG A 110 9.29 3.19 -3.68
CA ARG A 110 9.43 1.75 -3.40
C ARG A 110 9.56 1.48 -1.90
N MET A 111 10.53 2.15 -1.29
CA MET A 111 10.84 2.03 0.13
C MET A 111 9.61 2.32 0.98
N ILE A 112 8.87 3.38 0.67
CA ILE A 112 7.66 3.74 1.41
C ILE A 112 6.57 2.69 1.23
N LEU A 113 6.36 2.20 0.01
CA LEU A 113 5.34 1.21 -0.28
C LEU A 113 5.64 -0.13 0.41
N ASP A 114 6.87 -0.65 0.27
CA ASP A 114 7.30 -1.93 0.86
C ASP A 114 7.17 -1.89 2.38
N PHE A 115 7.63 -0.82 3.02
CA PHE A 115 7.55 -0.64 4.47
C PHE A 115 6.13 -0.39 4.97
N ALA A 116 5.26 0.18 4.13
CA ALA A 116 3.86 0.39 4.50
C ALA A 116 3.04 -0.91 4.43
N LEU A 117 3.49 -1.91 3.66
CA LEU A 117 2.79 -3.19 3.48
C LEU A 117 3.35 -4.26 4.41
N ASP A 118 4.67 -4.31 4.57
CA ASP A 118 5.37 -5.33 5.34
C ASP A 118 5.68 -4.81 6.77
N PRO A 119 4.97 -5.31 7.80
CA PRO A 119 5.21 -4.90 9.19
C PRO A 119 6.59 -5.30 9.71
N ASP A 120 7.18 -6.39 9.20
CA ASP A 120 8.49 -6.86 9.64
C ASP A 120 9.59 -5.94 9.11
N LEU A 121 9.48 -5.45 7.88
CA LEU A 121 10.39 -4.41 7.37
C LEU A 121 10.30 -3.12 8.20
N GLU A 122 9.09 -2.68 8.52
CA GLU A 122 8.87 -1.45 9.29
C GLU A 122 9.44 -1.54 10.71
N ALA A 123 9.33 -2.70 11.36
CA ALA A 123 9.81 -2.94 12.72
C ALA A 123 11.35 -3.05 12.82
N ASN A 124 11.99 -3.66 11.81
CA ASN A 124 13.39 -4.08 11.92
C ASN A 124 14.42 -3.08 11.37
N TYR A 125 14.01 -2.12 10.54
CA TYR A 125 14.97 -1.25 9.82
C TYR A 125 15.03 0.19 10.34
N THR A 126 16.25 0.61 10.71
CA THR A 126 16.61 2.01 10.99
C THR A 126 16.57 2.87 9.73
N GLU A 127 16.55 4.20 9.83
CA GLU A 127 16.55 5.11 8.66
C GLU A 127 17.68 4.83 7.66
N LYS A 128 18.89 4.51 8.16
CA LYS A 128 20.01 4.08 7.32
C LYS A 128 19.72 2.77 6.59
N GLY A 129 19.14 1.81 7.31
CA GLY A 129 18.72 0.53 6.75
C GLY A 129 17.67 0.69 5.66
N ARG A 130 16.70 1.60 5.83
CA ARG A 130 15.66 1.86 4.81
C ARG A 130 16.25 2.40 3.51
N LEU A 131 17.17 3.35 3.60
CA LEU A 131 17.87 3.89 2.43
C LEU A 131 18.70 2.81 1.72
N TYR A 132 19.39 1.97 2.50
CA TYR A 132 20.15 0.85 1.95
C TYR A 132 19.25 -0.19 1.26
N TYR A 133 18.11 -0.54 1.88
CA TYR A 133 17.08 -1.41 1.29
C TYR A 133 16.55 -0.84 -0.04
N ALA A 134 16.34 0.47 -0.10
CA ALA A 134 15.92 1.17 -1.31
C ALA A 134 16.99 1.17 -2.41
N GLY A 135 18.22 0.72 -2.14
CA GLY A 135 19.35 0.78 -3.06
C GLY A 135 20.05 2.14 -3.11
N ILE A 136 19.78 3.03 -2.14
CA ILE A 136 20.43 4.34 -2.04
C ILE A 136 21.71 4.17 -1.23
N GLY A 137 22.84 4.10 -1.94
CA GLY A 137 24.15 3.96 -1.31
C GLY A 137 24.61 5.25 -0.63
N SER A 138 25.46 5.12 0.40
CA SER A 138 26.06 6.28 1.10
C SER A 138 26.84 7.23 0.18
N HIS A 139 27.35 6.73 -0.96
CA HIS A 139 28.04 7.51 -1.98
C HIS A 139 27.08 8.38 -2.82
N GLN A 140 25.83 7.96 -2.98
CA GLN A 140 24.80 8.72 -3.68
C GLN A 140 24.15 9.77 -2.78
N MET A 141 23.85 9.37 -1.54
CA MET A 141 23.16 10.22 -0.58
C MET A 141 23.49 9.78 0.84
N THR A 142 24.03 10.69 1.66
CA THR A 142 24.22 10.40 3.08
C THR A 142 22.88 10.51 3.82
N VAL A 143 22.75 9.74 4.92
CA VAL A 143 21.54 9.72 5.75
C VAL A 143 21.18 11.13 6.26
N GLU A 144 22.17 11.94 6.62
CA GLU A 144 21.95 13.31 7.08
C GLU A 144 21.39 14.22 5.99
N ILE A 145 21.94 14.15 4.77
CA ILE A 145 21.44 14.95 3.66
C ILE A 145 20.00 14.54 3.36
N TYR A 146 19.73 13.24 3.29
CA TYR A 146 18.38 12.73 3.09
C TYR A 146 17.41 13.24 4.17
N ARG A 147 17.80 13.14 5.44
CA ARG A 147 17.00 13.59 6.59
C ARG A 147 16.67 15.09 6.51
N LYS A 148 17.63 15.92 6.12
CA LYS A 148 17.46 17.39 6.03
C LYS A 148 16.70 17.84 4.79
N THR A 149 16.75 17.08 3.69
CA THR A 149 16.27 17.56 2.38
C THR A 149 15.07 16.80 1.83
N TRP A 150 15.04 15.47 1.95
CA TRP A 150 14.05 14.62 1.27
C TRP A 150 13.03 13.97 2.22
N LYS A 151 13.36 13.87 3.52
CA LYS A 151 12.49 13.27 4.55
C LYS A 151 11.10 13.91 4.63
N ARG A 152 10.97 15.20 4.28
CA ARG A 152 9.66 15.85 4.21
C ARG A 152 8.75 15.23 3.16
N TYR A 153 9.29 14.86 1.99
CA TYR A 153 8.49 14.23 0.93
C TYR A 153 8.11 12.81 1.30
N GLU A 154 8.99 12.09 2.00
CA GLU A 154 8.65 10.79 2.58
C GLU A 154 7.44 10.89 3.52
N LYS A 155 7.36 11.94 4.36
CA LYS A 155 6.18 12.17 5.21
C LYS A 155 4.90 12.41 4.39
N ILE A 156 4.97 13.23 3.34
CA ILE A 156 3.83 13.50 2.45
C ILE A 156 3.32 12.21 1.80
N LEU A 157 4.23 11.37 1.30
CA LEU A 157 3.85 10.10 0.67
C LEU A 157 3.25 9.11 1.68
N ASN A 158 3.80 9.04 2.89
CA ASN A 158 3.22 8.21 3.96
C ASN A 158 1.83 8.69 4.38
N GLU A 159 1.63 10.00 4.52
CA GLU A 159 0.32 10.59 4.80
C GLU A 159 -0.68 10.28 3.68
N LEU A 160 -0.25 10.38 2.42
CA LEU A 160 -1.07 10.01 1.26
C LEU A 160 -1.52 8.55 1.34
N LEU A 161 -0.61 7.60 1.57
CA LEU A 161 -0.95 6.18 1.68
C LEU A 161 -1.87 5.90 2.87
N LYS A 162 -1.64 6.55 4.02
CA LYS A 162 -2.49 6.39 5.20
C LYS A 162 -3.91 6.90 5.00
N ASN A 163 -4.04 8.08 4.39
CA ASN A 163 -5.35 8.65 4.07
C ASN A 163 -6.08 7.72 3.08
N GLU A 164 -5.38 7.22 2.08
CA GLU A 164 -5.97 6.30 1.11
C GLU A 164 -6.38 4.97 1.76
N ALA A 165 -5.53 4.39 2.60
CA ALA A 165 -5.88 3.20 3.36
C ALA A 165 -7.10 3.41 4.27
N THR A 166 -7.22 4.60 4.86
CA THR A 166 -8.38 4.95 5.68
C THR A 166 -9.65 4.95 4.83
N ASN A 167 -9.63 5.60 3.67
CA ASN A 167 -10.73 5.61 2.70
C ASN A 167 -11.10 4.18 2.26
N ILE A 168 -10.10 3.36 1.91
CA ILE A 168 -10.30 1.95 1.53
C ILE A 168 -10.97 1.19 2.68
N SER A 169 -10.52 1.40 3.92
CA SER A 169 -11.08 0.73 5.09
C SER A 169 -12.56 1.09 5.30
N GLU A 170 -12.95 2.34 5.03
CA GLU A 170 -14.33 2.79 5.12
C GLU A 170 -15.21 2.18 4.02
N VAL A 171 -14.71 2.14 2.78
CA VAL A 171 -15.41 1.51 1.66
C VAL A 171 -15.59 0.01 1.92
N MET A 172 -14.55 -0.67 2.41
CA MET A 172 -14.61 -2.09 2.77
C MET A 172 -15.63 -2.39 3.88
N LYS A 173 -15.69 -1.53 4.91
CA LYS A 173 -16.68 -1.66 5.98
C LYS A 173 -18.11 -1.50 5.43
N LYS A 174 -18.34 -0.48 4.59
CA LYS A 174 -19.64 -0.28 3.92
C LYS A 174 -20.02 -1.46 3.03
N TYR A 175 -19.07 -1.97 2.24
CA TYR A 175 -19.30 -3.14 1.41
C TYR A 175 -19.69 -4.36 2.25
N LYS A 176 -18.99 -4.59 3.38
CA LYS A 176 -19.32 -5.66 4.32
C LYS A 176 -20.74 -5.52 4.87
N THR A 177 -21.13 -4.33 5.35
CA THR A 177 -22.48 -4.10 5.90
C THR A 177 -23.57 -4.23 4.84
N ASP A 178 -23.34 -3.72 3.64
CA ASP A 178 -24.37 -3.56 2.63
C ASP A 178 -24.59 -4.86 1.83
N THR A 179 -23.51 -5.58 1.53
CA THR A 179 -23.53 -6.73 0.61
C THR A 179 -23.44 -8.07 1.33
N LEU A 180 -22.62 -8.16 2.39
CA LEU A 180 -22.29 -9.45 3.01
C LEU A 180 -23.15 -9.81 4.20
N ARG A 181 -24.00 -8.88 4.70
CA ARG A 181 -24.94 -9.06 5.82
C ARG A 181 -24.47 -10.10 6.83
N ALA A 182 -23.42 -9.74 7.56
CA ALA A 182 -23.12 -10.25 8.89
C ALA A 182 -23.42 -9.12 9.88
#